data_AF-A0A9Y3S3M0-F1
#
_entry.id   AF-A0A9Y3S3M0-F1
#
_cell.length_a   1.000
_cell.length_b   1.000
_cell.length_c   1.000
_cell.angle_alpha   90.00
_cell.angle_beta   90.00
_cell.angle_gamma   90.00
#
_symmetry.space_group_name_H-M   'P 1'
#
loop_
_entity.id
_entity.type
_entity.pdbx_description
1 polymer ?
#
loop_
_entity_poly.entity_id
_entity_poly.type
_entity_poly.pdbx_seq_one_letter_code
_entity_poly.pdbx_strand_id
1 'polypeptide(L)'
;MAVRAAFEKNNEIGCFAKLTNTYCLVAIGGSENFYSVFEGELSETIPVVHASIAGCRIIGRMCVGNRHGLLVPNNTTDQELQHIRNCLPDTVRIQRVEERLSALGNVIACNDYVALVHPDLDRVRQSNAPHPSAVLRVTSFCLAGIIHVLLKLVK
;
A
#
# COMPACT_ATOMS: atom_id res chain seq x y z
N MET A 1 6.77 15.41 14.38
CA MET A 1 6.61 14.88 15.76
C MET A 1 6.51 13.37 15.68
N ALA A 2 6.99 12.62 16.67
CA ALA A 2 6.81 11.16 16.73
C ALA A 2 5.79 10.84 17.82
N VAL A 3 4.64 10.29 17.44
CA VAL A 3 3.55 9.95 18.36
C VAL A 3 3.49 8.45 18.58
N ARG A 4 3.18 8.04 19.81
CA ARG A 4 3.02 6.62 20.15
C ARG A 4 1.54 6.26 20.08
N ALA A 5 1.24 5.18 19.38
CA ALA A 5 -0.10 4.59 19.33
C ALA A 5 -0.01 3.08 19.55
N ALA A 6 -1.12 2.48 19.97
CA ALA A 6 -1.25 1.04 20.10
C ALA A 6 -2.61 0.61 19.57
N PHE A 7 -2.65 -0.48 18.80
CA PHE A 7 -3.87 -1.05 18.24
C PHE A 7 -4.22 -2.31 19.03
N GLU A 8 -5.32 -2.32 19.81
CA GLU A 8 -5.75 -3.48 20.60
C GLU A 8 -4.64 -4.13 21.46
N LYS A 9 -3.79 -3.30 22.11
CA LYS A 9 -2.60 -3.71 22.89
C LYS A 9 -1.41 -4.22 22.06
N ASN A 10 -1.48 -4.15 20.74
CA ASN A 10 -0.36 -4.41 19.84
C ASN A 10 0.37 -3.10 19.47
N ASN A 11 1.70 -3.16 19.47
CA ASN A 11 2.57 -2.03 19.13
C ASN A 11 2.96 -2.00 17.64
N GLU A 12 2.57 -3.01 16.86
CA GLU A 12 2.85 -3.11 15.43
C GLU A 12 1.89 -2.26 14.58
N ILE A 13 1.90 -0.94 14.76
CA ILE A 13 1.02 0.00 14.05
C ILE A 13 1.11 -0.17 12.52
N GLY A 14 2.33 -0.42 12.00
CA GLY A 14 2.58 -0.59 10.57
C GLY A 14 1.91 -1.82 9.93
N CYS A 15 1.39 -2.74 10.74
CA CYS A 15 0.56 -3.85 10.28
C CYS A 15 -0.90 -3.43 10.04
N PHE A 16 -1.38 -2.43 10.77
CA PHE A 16 -2.79 -1.99 10.80
C PHE A 16 -3.03 -0.65 10.12
N ALA A 17 -1.98 0.10 9.80
CA ALA A 17 -2.10 1.38 9.09
C ALA A 17 -1.10 1.45 7.94
N LYS A 18 -1.49 2.16 6.87
CA LYS A 18 -0.59 2.64 5.83
C LYS A 18 -0.64 4.14 5.75
N LEU A 19 0.53 4.75 5.83
CA LEU A 19 0.70 6.19 5.72
C LEU A 19 1.49 6.49 4.45
N THR A 20 0.96 7.39 3.63
CA THR A 20 1.62 7.95 2.45
C THR A 20 1.54 9.47 2.51
N ASN A 21 2.15 10.16 1.56
CA ASN A 21 2.17 11.61 1.52
C ASN A 21 0.80 12.24 1.18
N THR A 22 -0.12 11.49 0.56
CA THR A 22 -1.42 12.01 0.09
C THR A 22 -2.63 11.33 0.71
N TYR A 23 -2.49 10.16 1.31
CA TYR A 23 -3.58 9.46 1.98
C TYR A 23 -3.06 8.57 3.12
N CYS A 24 -3.91 8.33 4.11
CA CYS A 24 -3.66 7.36 5.16
C CYS A 24 -4.79 6.32 5.16
N LEU A 25 -4.44 5.05 5.15
CA LEU A 25 -5.37 3.94 5.34
C LEU A 25 -5.23 3.43 6.76
N VAL A 26 -6.35 3.19 7.42
CA VAL A 26 -6.41 2.65 8.78
C VAL A 26 -7.36 1.46 8.81
N ALA A 27 -6.96 0.41 9.53
CA ALA A 27 -7.78 -0.78 9.71
C ALA A 27 -9.10 -0.46 10.40
N ILE A 28 -10.18 -1.07 9.91
CA ILE A 28 -11.47 -1.06 10.60
C ILE A 28 -11.38 -1.92 11.87
N GLY A 29 -12.05 -1.49 12.94
CA GLY A 29 -12.11 -2.20 14.22
C GLY A 29 -11.05 -1.80 15.23
N GLY A 30 -10.37 -0.66 15.05
CA GLY A 30 -9.59 -0.02 16.10
C GLY A 30 -10.44 0.66 17.17
N SER A 31 -9.83 0.93 18.32
CA SER A 31 -10.42 1.80 19.35
C SER A 31 -10.41 3.27 18.90
N GLU A 32 -11.33 4.08 19.40
CA GLU A 32 -11.35 5.53 19.13
C GLU A 32 -10.02 6.19 19.48
N ASN A 33 -9.39 5.78 20.59
CA ASN A 33 -8.06 6.24 20.98
C ASN A 33 -7.01 6.08 19.87
N PHE A 34 -7.11 5.01 19.06
CA PHE A 34 -6.20 4.81 17.94
C PHE A 34 -6.51 5.78 16.80
N TYR A 35 -7.78 5.92 16.43
CA TYR A 35 -8.18 6.84 15.37
C TYR A 35 -7.90 8.30 15.71
N SER A 36 -8.13 8.73 16.96
CA SER A 36 -7.86 10.10 17.42
C SER A 36 -6.40 10.49 17.27
N VAL A 37 -5.46 9.55 17.36
CA VAL A 37 -4.04 9.84 17.12
C VAL A 37 -3.77 10.17 15.65
N PHE A 38 -4.38 9.44 14.71
CA PHE A 38 -4.23 9.73 13.29
C PHE A 38 -4.99 10.99 12.90
N GLU A 39 -6.24 11.12 13.35
CA GLU A 39 -7.07 12.29 13.05
C GLU A 39 -6.49 13.57 13.67
N GLY A 40 -5.97 13.51 14.90
CA GLY A 40 -5.38 14.68 15.55
C GLY A 40 -4.17 15.26 14.83
N GLU A 41 -3.37 14.43 14.16
CA GLU A 41 -2.15 14.86 13.47
C GLU A 41 -2.33 15.02 11.95
N LEU A 42 -3.19 14.21 11.32
CA LEU A 42 -3.27 14.09 9.86
C LEU A 42 -4.53 14.72 9.27
N SER A 43 -5.61 14.90 10.04
CA SER A 43 -6.92 15.30 9.48
C SER A 43 -6.89 16.61 8.70
N GLU A 44 -6.00 17.53 9.04
CA GLU A 44 -5.87 18.82 8.37
C GLU A 44 -5.21 18.72 6.98
N THR A 45 -4.36 17.72 6.76
CA THR A 45 -3.51 17.64 5.56
C THR A 45 -3.83 16.44 4.66
N ILE A 46 -4.20 15.30 5.25
CA ILE A 46 -4.28 14.01 4.58
C ILE A 46 -5.57 13.29 4.98
N PRO A 47 -6.37 12.78 4.03
CA PRO A 47 -7.56 11.99 4.34
C PRO A 47 -7.18 10.68 5.03
N VAL A 48 -7.79 10.43 6.19
CA VAL A 48 -7.69 9.17 6.94
C VAL A 48 -8.89 8.30 6.54
N VAL A 49 -8.62 7.17 5.91
CA VAL A 49 -9.66 6.27 5.38
C VAL A 49 -9.68 4.98 6.16
N HIS A 50 -10.82 4.67 6.75
CA HIS A 50 -11.06 3.38 7.40
C HIS A 50 -11.42 2.33 6.36
N ALA A 51 -10.57 1.32 6.21
CA ALA A 51 -10.78 0.25 5.23
C ALA A 51 -10.36 -1.12 5.79
N SER A 52 -11.00 -2.17 5.27
CA SER A 52 -10.53 -3.55 5.34
C SER A 52 -10.06 -3.96 3.95
N ILE A 53 -9.15 -4.93 3.89
CA ILE A 53 -8.62 -5.42 2.63
C ILE A 53 -8.67 -6.94 2.66
N ALA A 54 -9.44 -7.53 1.74
CA ALA A 54 -9.72 -8.96 1.71
C ALA A 54 -10.35 -9.46 3.03
N GLY A 55 -11.21 -8.64 3.66
CA GLY A 55 -11.84 -8.93 4.95
C GLY A 55 -10.86 -8.97 6.14
N CYS A 56 -9.60 -8.58 5.93
CA CYS A 56 -8.58 -8.57 6.97
C CYS A 56 -8.35 -7.17 7.54
N ARG A 57 -8.03 -7.11 8.85
CA ARG A 57 -7.65 -5.86 9.55
C ARG A 57 -6.18 -5.47 9.33
N ILE A 58 -5.36 -6.35 8.74
CA ILE A 58 -3.92 -6.13 8.54
C ILE A 58 -3.60 -5.37 7.24
N ILE A 59 -4.24 -4.23 7.02
CA ILE A 59 -4.10 -3.45 5.78
C ILE A 59 -2.66 -3.02 5.50
N GLY A 60 -1.87 -2.80 6.54
CA GLY A 60 -0.47 -2.45 6.49
C GLY A 60 0.40 -3.56 5.90
N ARG A 61 -0.01 -4.82 5.99
CA ARG A 61 0.74 -5.91 5.37
C ARG A 61 0.19 -6.28 4.01
N MET A 62 -1.11 -6.09 3.80
CA MET A 62 -1.78 -6.49 2.56
C MET A 62 -1.53 -5.51 1.42
N CYS A 63 -1.28 -4.25 1.73
CA CYS A 63 -1.20 -3.18 0.74
C CYS A 63 0.10 -2.42 0.75
N VAL A 64 0.40 -1.90 -0.43
CA VAL A 64 1.59 -1.11 -0.72
C VAL A 64 1.13 0.09 -1.52
N GLY A 65 1.53 1.27 -1.09
CA GLY A 65 1.04 2.49 -1.67
C GLY A 65 2.07 3.58 -1.58
N ASN A 66 1.94 4.51 -2.50
CA ASN A 66 2.73 5.70 -2.60
C ASN A 66 1.82 6.87 -3.01
N ARG A 67 2.30 8.12 -3.05
CA ARG A 67 1.43 9.29 -3.27
C ARG A 67 0.59 9.22 -4.56
N HIS A 68 1.07 8.49 -5.57
CA HIS A 68 0.43 8.36 -6.88
C HIS A 68 -0.47 7.13 -7.02
N GLY A 69 -0.42 6.18 -6.08
CA GLY A 69 -1.30 5.03 -6.16
C GLY A 69 -1.08 3.93 -5.14
N LEU A 70 -2.04 3.00 -5.16
CA LEU A 70 -2.22 1.96 -4.17
C LEU A 70 -2.36 0.60 -4.85
N LEU A 71 -1.58 -0.36 -4.39
CA LEU A 71 -1.65 -1.75 -4.78
C LEU A 71 -2.42 -2.54 -3.73
N VAL A 72 -3.44 -3.23 -4.20
CA VAL A 72 -4.30 -4.08 -3.40
C VAL A 72 -4.19 -5.53 -3.92
N PRO A 73 -4.29 -6.54 -3.04
CA PRO A 73 -4.28 -7.93 -3.48
C PRO A 73 -5.54 -8.24 -4.29
N ASN A 74 -5.47 -9.26 -5.15
CA ASN A 74 -6.63 -9.71 -5.95
C ASN A 74 -7.80 -10.21 -5.09
N ASN A 75 -7.54 -10.64 -3.85
CA ASN A 75 -8.56 -11.12 -2.91
C ASN A 75 -9.44 -9.97 -2.34
N THR A 76 -9.13 -8.71 -2.65
CA THR A 76 -9.89 -7.55 -2.16
C THR A 76 -11.26 -7.51 -2.81
N THR A 77 -12.31 -7.40 -2.01
CA THR A 77 -13.69 -7.36 -2.51
C THR A 77 -13.95 -6.10 -3.34
N ASP A 78 -14.94 -6.15 -4.24
CA ASP A 78 -15.32 -4.97 -5.04
C ASP A 78 -15.90 -3.85 -4.18
N GLN A 79 -16.57 -4.18 -3.08
CA GLN A 79 -17.09 -3.21 -2.11
C GLN A 79 -15.96 -2.44 -1.43
N GLU A 80 -14.94 -3.15 -0.91
CA GLU A 80 -13.75 -2.51 -0.32
C GLU A 80 -13.04 -1.63 -1.33
N LEU A 81 -12.90 -2.08 -2.58
CA LEU A 81 -12.23 -1.32 -3.62
C LEU A 81 -13.00 -0.05 -3.98
N GLN A 82 -14.33 -0.14 -4.10
CA GLN A 82 -15.16 1.03 -4.38
C GLN A 82 -15.13 2.04 -3.23
N HIS A 83 -15.14 1.56 -1.97
CA HIS A 83 -15.00 2.41 -0.79
C HIS A 83 -13.68 3.19 -0.81
N ILE A 84 -12.57 2.49 -1.04
CA ILE A 84 -11.24 3.11 -1.17
C ILE A 84 -11.23 4.13 -2.31
N ARG A 85 -11.80 3.81 -3.48
CA ARG A 85 -11.89 4.76 -4.61
C ARG A 85 -12.67 6.03 -4.28
N ASN A 86 -13.75 5.92 -3.51
CA ASN A 86 -14.59 7.06 -3.16
C ASN A 86 -13.93 7.98 -2.12
N CYS A 87 -13.08 7.42 -1.25
CA CYS A 87 -12.43 8.17 -0.18
C CYS A 87 -11.07 8.76 -0.58
N LEU A 88 -10.39 8.18 -1.58
CA LEU A 88 -9.09 8.67 -2.03
C LEU A 88 -9.25 9.69 -3.17
N PRO A 89 -8.31 10.65 -3.28
CA PRO A 89 -8.33 11.61 -4.38
C PRO A 89 -8.07 10.91 -5.73
N ASP A 90 -8.70 11.43 -6.79
CA ASP A 90 -8.65 10.87 -8.16
C ASP A 90 -7.23 10.75 -8.75
N THR A 91 -6.26 11.46 -8.16
CA THR A 91 -4.84 11.37 -8.52
C THR A 91 -4.25 10.00 -8.19
N VAL A 92 -4.83 9.27 -7.23
CA VAL A 92 -4.31 8.01 -6.71
C VAL A 92 -4.86 6.85 -7.54
N ARG A 93 -3.99 6.16 -8.27
CA ARG A 93 -4.38 4.99 -9.07
C ARG A 93 -4.44 3.73 -8.21
N ILE A 94 -5.59 3.06 -8.17
CA ILE A 94 -5.78 1.82 -7.42
C ILE A 94 -5.76 0.64 -8.40
N GLN A 95 -4.83 -0.30 -8.18
CA GLN A 95 -4.65 -1.48 -9.04
C GLN A 95 -4.65 -2.76 -8.20
N ARG A 96 -5.42 -3.76 -8.65
CA ARG A 96 -5.33 -5.13 -8.12
C ARG A 96 -4.11 -5.83 -8.70
N VAL A 97 -3.36 -6.50 -7.82
CA VAL A 97 -2.20 -7.32 -8.19
C VAL A 97 -2.42 -8.75 -7.73
N GLU A 98 -2.15 -9.69 -8.64
CA GLU A 98 -2.13 -11.12 -8.34
C GLU A 98 -0.73 -11.50 -7.89
N GLU A 99 -0.56 -11.77 -6.59
CA GLU A 99 0.69 -12.23 -6.00
C GLU A 99 0.43 -13.52 -5.22
N ARG A 100 1.31 -14.53 -5.37
CA ARG A 100 1.16 -15.84 -4.71
C ARG A 100 2.22 -16.14 -3.65
N LEU A 101 3.26 -15.32 -3.53
CA LEU A 101 4.39 -15.59 -2.62
C LEU A 101 4.12 -15.11 -1.18
N SER A 102 3.67 -13.86 -1.01
CA SER A 102 3.34 -13.29 0.31
C SER A 102 2.48 -12.04 0.16
N ALA A 103 2.08 -11.46 1.30
CA ALA A 103 1.34 -10.20 1.33
C ALA A 103 2.21 -9.04 0.79
N LEU A 104 1.65 -8.21 -0.10
CA LEU A 104 2.40 -7.20 -0.87
C LEU A 104 3.28 -6.31 0.02
N GLY A 105 2.79 -5.93 1.20
CA GLY A 105 3.48 -5.05 2.15
C GLY A 105 4.71 -5.66 2.82
N ASN A 106 4.89 -6.99 2.74
CA ASN A 106 6.13 -7.63 3.18
C ASN A 106 7.19 -7.67 2.07
N VAL A 107 6.74 -7.68 0.81
CA VAL A 107 7.59 -8.02 -0.34
C VAL A 107 8.04 -6.79 -1.11
N ILE A 108 7.32 -5.69 -0.95
CA ILE A 108 7.58 -4.42 -1.62
C ILE A 108 7.68 -3.33 -0.57
N ALA A 109 8.80 -2.60 -0.59
CA ALA A 109 8.99 -1.36 0.13
C ALA A 109 9.18 -0.24 -0.89
N CYS A 110 8.29 0.75 -0.89
CA CYS A 110 8.31 1.82 -1.88
C CYS A 110 8.22 3.22 -1.25
N ASN A 111 8.80 4.17 -1.95
CA ASN A 111 8.70 5.60 -1.74
C ASN A 111 8.37 6.28 -3.08
N ASP A 112 8.23 7.61 -3.09
CA ASP A 112 7.94 8.44 -4.26
C ASP A 112 8.91 8.28 -5.43
N TYR A 113 10.13 7.86 -5.16
CA TYR A 113 11.19 7.82 -6.16
C TYR A 113 11.72 6.40 -6.44
N VAL A 114 11.62 5.49 -5.46
CA VAL A 114 12.28 4.18 -5.52
C VAL A 114 11.39 3.13 -4.89
N ALA A 115 11.37 1.94 -5.49
CA ALA A 115 10.79 0.75 -4.90
C ALA A 115 11.82 -0.38 -4.82
N LEU A 116 11.83 -1.06 -3.68
CA LEU A 116 12.57 -2.29 -3.42
C LEU A 116 11.57 -3.45 -3.45
N VAL A 117 11.91 -4.49 -4.17
CA VAL A 117 11.04 -5.65 -4.39
C VAL A 117 11.85 -6.91 -4.20
N HIS A 118 11.25 -7.94 -3.60
CA HIS A 118 11.87 -9.24 -3.49
C HIS A 118 12.20 -9.84 -4.88
N PRO A 119 13.37 -10.44 -5.07
CA PRO A 119 13.82 -10.94 -6.37
C PRO A 119 12.89 -12.02 -6.96
N ASP A 120 12.28 -12.86 -6.12
CA ASP A 120 11.45 -13.97 -6.58
C ASP A 120 10.05 -13.56 -7.07
N LEU A 121 9.67 -12.28 -6.99
CA LEU A 121 8.34 -11.80 -7.38
C LEU A 121 8.03 -11.96 -8.88
N ASP A 122 9.04 -12.22 -9.72
CA ASP A 122 8.95 -12.06 -11.17
C ASP A 122 9.16 -13.38 -11.96
N ARG A 123 8.24 -14.34 -11.78
CA ARG A 123 8.05 -15.46 -12.73
C ARG A 123 6.76 -15.39 -13.55
N VAL A 124 5.86 -14.42 -13.31
CA VAL A 124 4.53 -14.40 -13.94
C VAL A 124 4.22 -13.04 -14.58
N ARG A 125 4.06 -13.06 -15.92
CA ARG A 125 3.63 -11.99 -16.86
C ARG A 125 4.67 -10.99 -17.37
N GLN A 126 5.33 -11.38 -18.47
CA GLN A 126 5.88 -10.50 -19.48
C GLN A 126 4.81 -10.16 -20.54
N SER A 127 4.50 -8.88 -20.72
CA SER A 127 4.10 -8.34 -22.03
C SER A 127 4.44 -6.84 -22.13
N ASN A 128 5.52 -6.58 -22.87
CA ASN A 128 5.81 -5.38 -23.68
C ASN A 128 5.63 -3.98 -23.05
N ALA A 129 6.73 -3.36 -22.58
CA ALA A 129 6.98 -1.92 -22.71
C ALA A 129 8.44 -1.55 -22.33
N PRO A 130 9.06 -0.54 -22.97
CA PRO A 130 10.42 -0.09 -22.67
C PRO A 130 10.49 0.80 -21.40
N HIS A 131 11.66 0.80 -20.77
CA HIS A 131 12.00 1.39 -19.45
C HIS A 131 11.68 2.90 -19.29
N PRO A 132 11.63 3.45 -18.06
CA PRO A 132 12.88 3.97 -17.44
C PRO A 132 12.95 3.95 -15.89
N SER A 133 14.20 3.88 -15.39
CA SER A 133 14.75 4.44 -14.13
C SER A 133 14.09 4.16 -12.75
N ALA A 134 14.90 3.59 -11.85
CA ALA A 134 14.84 3.64 -10.38
C ALA A 134 14.10 2.52 -9.59
N VAL A 135 14.11 1.28 -10.09
CA VAL A 135 13.97 0.11 -9.19
C VAL A 135 15.38 -0.33 -8.78
N LEU A 136 15.81 0.06 -7.57
CA LEU A 136 17.05 -0.44 -7.00
C LEU A 136 16.84 -1.90 -6.61
N ARG A 137 17.30 -2.81 -7.47
CA ARG A 137 17.21 -4.25 -7.23
C ARG A 137 18.29 -4.69 -6.26
N VAL A 138 17.91 -5.05 -5.04
CA VAL A 138 18.77 -5.87 -4.18
C VAL A 138 18.67 -7.29 -4.73
N THR A 139 19.71 -7.71 -5.45
CA THR A 139 19.90 -9.00 -6.16
C THR A 139 19.27 -9.13 -7.58
N SER A 140 20.20 -9.24 -8.53
CA SER A 140 20.19 -9.72 -9.94
C SER A 140 18.87 -10.20 -10.62
N PHE A 141 18.67 -9.80 -11.90
CA PHE A 141 17.92 -10.48 -12.99
C PHE A 141 16.52 -11.07 -12.66
N CYS A 142 15.35 -10.69 -13.20
CA CYS A 142 14.84 -10.41 -14.55
C CYS A 142 13.47 -9.70 -14.34
N LEU A 143 13.08 -8.60 -15.01
CA LEU A 143 11.87 -7.78 -14.65
C LEU A 143 10.75 -7.92 -15.68
N ALA A 144 9.48 -8.02 -15.25
CA ALA A 144 8.40 -7.42 -16.05
C ALA A 144 7.07 -7.13 -15.33
N GLY A 145 6.60 -7.95 -14.38
CA GLY A 145 5.18 -7.92 -14.00
C GLY A 145 4.83 -6.79 -13.03
N ILE A 146 5.52 -6.74 -11.90
CA ILE A 146 5.14 -5.89 -10.76
C ILE A 146 5.90 -4.56 -10.76
N ILE A 147 7.10 -4.55 -11.35
CA ILE A 147 7.81 -3.29 -11.61
C ILE A 147 7.02 -2.38 -12.56
N HIS A 148 6.32 -2.91 -13.57
CA HIS A 148 5.57 -2.04 -14.49
C HIS A 148 4.39 -1.33 -13.79
N VAL A 149 3.75 -2.01 -12.85
CA VAL A 149 2.67 -1.44 -12.03
C VAL A 149 3.24 -0.42 -11.03
N LEU A 150 4.36 -0.73 -10.37
CA LEU A 150 5.07 0.23 -9.51
C LEU A 150 5.57 1.46 -10.30
N LEU A 151 6.07 1.30 -11.52
CA LEU A 151 6.49 2.41 -12.37
C LEU A 151 5.33 3.32 -12.76
N LYS A 152 4.12 2.77 -12.96
CA LYS A 152 2.89 3.56 -13.16
C LYS A 152 2.42 4.29 -11.88
N LEU A 153 2.98 3.94 -10.72
CA LEU A 153 2.78 4.60 -9.43
C LEU A 153 3.96 5.49 -9.00
N VAL A 154 5.04 5.55 -9.77
CA VAL A 154 6.23 6.39 -9.48
C VAL A 154 6.36 7.53 -10.51
N LYS A 155 5.68 7.44 -11.66
CA LYS A 155 5.53 8.52 -12.65
C LYS A 155 4.15 9.16 -12.58
#